data_AF-A0AAV5DW02-F1
#
_entry.id   AF-A0AAV5DW02-F1
#
_cell.length_a   1.000
_cell.length_b   1.000
_cell.length_c   1.000
_cell.angle_alpha   90.00
_cell.angle_beta   90.00
_cell.angle_gamma   90.00
#
_symmetry.space_group_name_H-M   'P 1'
#
loop_
_entity.id
_entity.type
_entity.pdbx_description
1 polymer ?
#
loop_
_entity_poly.entity_id
_entity_poly.type
_entity_poly.pdbx_seq_one_letter_code
_entity_poly.pdbx_strand_id
1 'polypeptide(L)'
;MLKIMSDLLRRRLSEPYKKHDDLVDILVKELKSEKPTINEEFAIDALSALLFTSFVTLSPNLSLAFKFLSDNPNVLKTLKEENEAILMNREDLSSRFTWQEYKSLTFTIMVS
;
A
#
# COMPACT_ATOMS: atom_id res chain seq x y z
N MET A 1 9.12 12.28 -9.61
CA MET A 1 8.70 10.87 -9.46
C MET A 1 9.43 9.98 -10.45
N LEU A 2 9.33 10.25 -11.77
CA LEU A 2 10.01 9.49 -12.83
C LEU A 2 11.50 9.23 -12.57
N LYS A 3 12.28 10.26 -12.21
CA LYS A 3 13.72 10.10 -11.92
C LYS A 3 13.98 9.09 -10.78
N ILE A 4 13.21 9.17 -9.70
CA ILE A 4 13.36 8.26 -8.55
C ILE A 4 13.01 6.82 -8.97
N MET A 5 11.92 6.65 -9.72
CA MET A 5 11.51 5.32 -10.19
C MET A 5 12.49 4.73 -11.20
N SER A 6 13.05 5.57 -12.08
CA SER A 6 14.11 5.21 -13.02
C SER A 6 15.38 4.76 -12.29
N ASP A 7 15.86 5.55 -11.33
CA ASP A 7 17.05 5.23 -10.55
C ASP A 7 16.88 3.93 -9.76
N LEU A 8 15.69 3.72 -9.16
CA LEU A 8 15.33 2.49 -8.46
C LEU A 8 15.32 1.27 -9.37
N LEU A 9 14.61 1.34 -10.50
CA LEU A 9 14.48 0.22 -11.43
C LEU A 9 15.84 -0.16 -12.04
N ARG A 10 16.61 0.83 -12.49
CA ARG A 10 17.95 0.62 -13.06
C ARG A 10 18.89 -0.03 -12.06
N ARG A 11 18.86 0.42 -10.80
CA ARG A 11 19.65 -0.22 -9.73
C ARG A 11 19.30 -1.70 -9.62
N ARG A 12 18.02 -2.06 -9.53
CA ARG A 12 17.59 -3.47 -9.43
C ARG A 12 17.88 -4.31 -10.67
N LEU A 13 17.89 -3.70 -11.85
CA LEU A 13 18.30 -4.38 -13.08
C LEU A 13 19.80 -4.70 -13.08
N SER A 14 20.63 -3.79 -12.58
CA SER A 14 22.10 -3.92 -12.56
C SER A 14 22.66 -4.88 -11.49
N GLU A 15 21.93 -5.10 -10.39
CA GLU A 15 22.38 -5.96 -9.30
C GLU A 15 22.06 -7.45 -9.57
N PRO A 16 22.84 -8.39 -9.00
CA PRO A 16 22.45 -9.79 -8.93
C PRO A 16 21.04 -9.92 -8.33
N TYR A 17 20.23 -10.82 -8.87
CA TYR A 17 18.84 -10.93 -8.46
C TYR A 17 18.72 -11.14 -6.94
N LYS A 18 18.05 -10.21 -6.29
CA LYS A 18 17.64 -10.28 -4.88
C LYS A 18 16.13 -10.19 -4.82
N LYS A 19 15.51 -11.12 -4.10
CA LYS A 19 14.07 -11.16 -3.91
C LYS A 19 13.66 -10.14 -2.83
N HIS A 20 12.82 -9.19 -3.21
CA HIS A 20 12.20 -8.17 -2.37
C HIS A 20 10.70 -8.40 -2.16
N ASP A 21 10.04 -9.21 -3.00
CA ASP A 21 8.60 -9.51 -2.92
C ASP A 21 7.69 -8.28 -3.03
N ASP A 22 8.07 -7.35 -3.91
CA ASP A 22 7.30 -6.14 -4.20
C ASP A 22 6.99 -5.99 -5.70
N LEU A 23 6.29 -4.91 -6.03
CA LEU A 23 5.87 -4.63 -7.40
C LEU A 23 7.05 -4.40 -8.36
N VAL A 24 8.18 -3.88 -7.86
CA VAL A 24 9.36 -3.64 -8.70
C VAL A 24 10.01 -4.96 -9.08
N ASP A 25 9.98 -5.96 -8.21
CA ASP A 25 10.44 -7.31 -8.55
C ASP A 25 9.65 -7.94 -9.71
N ILE A 26 8.35 -7.67 -9.81
CA ILE A 26 7.52 -8.14 -10.92
C ILE A 26 8.02 -7.54 -12.23
N LEU A 27 8.27 -6.22 -12.25
CA LEU A 27 8.78 -5.52 -13.43
C LEU A 27 10.19 -5.99 -13.80
N VAL A 28 11.08 -6.19 -12.81
CA VAL A 28 12.44 -6.70 -13.04
C VAL A 28 12.43 -8.10 -13.64
N LYS A 29 11.55 -9.00 -13.15
CA LYS A 29 11.40 -10.35 -13.71
C LYS A 29 10.91 -10.33 -15.15
N GLU A 30 9.92 -9.50 -15.45
CA GLU A 30 9.38 -9.36 -16.81
C GLU A 30 10.45 -8.82 -17.78
N LEU A 31 11.19 -7.78 -17.38
CA LEU A 31 12.26 -7.18 -18.18
C LEU A 31 13.46 -8.10 -18.41
N LYS A 32 13.73 -9.03 -17.48
CA LYS A 32 14.79 -10.04 -17.59
C LYS A 32 14.32 -11.36 -18.22
N SER A 33 13.05 -11.47 -18.61
CA SER A 33 12.51 -12.69 -19.22
C SER A 33 13.11 -12.94 -20.61
N GLU A 34 12.98 -14.17 -21.13
CA GLU A 34 13.50 -14.51 -22.46
C GLU A 34 12.83 -13.72 -23.59
N LYS A 35 11.57 -13.30 -23.38
CA LYS A 35 10.77 -12.53 -24.33
C LYS A 35 9.99 -11.42 -23.59
N PRO A 36 10.66 -10.32 -23.20
CA PRO A 36 10.01 -9.23 -22.49
C PRO A 36 8.87 -8.66 -23.32
N THR A 37 7.70 -8.48 -22.72
CA THR A 37 6.54 -7.84 -23.35
C THR A 37 6.51 -6.33 -23.15
N ILE A 38 7.33 -5.81 -22.23
CA ILE A 38 7.50 -4.39 -21.92
C ILE A 38 8.98 -4.00 -22.00
N ASN A 39 9.25 -2.70 -22.14
CA ASN A 39 10.58 -2.12 -22.08
C ASN A 39 10.79 -1.29 -20.79
N GLU A 40 12.03 -0.87 -20.53
CA GLU A 40 12.38 -0.13 -19.31
C GLU A 40 11.61 1.19 -19.18
N GLU A 41 11.43 1.93 -20.28
CA GLU A 41 10.69 3.20 -20.31
C GLU A 41 9.24 3.00 -19.88
N PHE A 42 8.55 2.02 -20.48
CA PHE A 42 7.19 1.67 -20.11
C PHE A 42 7.09 1.22 -18.65
N ALA A 43 8.05 0.44 -18.15
CA ALA A 43 8.06 0.01 -16.75
C ALA A 43 8.18 1.20 -15.78
N ILE A 44 9.03 2.18 -16.10
CA ILE A 44 9.21 3.40 -15.31
C ILE A 44 7.93 4.24 -15.32
N ASP A 45 7.32 4.40 -16.49
CA ASP A 45 6.09 5.17 -16.65
C ASP A 45 4.91 4.50 -15.93
N ALA A 46 4.74 3.19 -16.09
CA ALA A 46 3.68 2.43 -15.41
C ALA A 46 3.83 2.52 -13.89
N LEU A 47 5.05 2.32 -13.37
CA LEU A 47 5.33 2.41 -11.94
C LEU A 47 5.10 3.83 -11.39
N SER A 48 5.49 4.85 -12.15
CA SER A 48 5.28 6.25 -11.78
C SER A 48 3.80 6.64 -11.84
N ALA A 49 3.07 6.19 -12.86
CA ALA A 49 1.64 6.44 -13.01
C ALA A 49 0.86 5.78 -11.87
N LEU A 50 1.15 4.53 -11.52
CA LEU A 50 0.49 3.83 -10.40
C LEU A 50 0.66 4.57 -9.07
N LEU A 51 1.88 5.01 -8.76
CA LEU A 51 2.16 5.78 -7.54
C LEU A 51 1.48 7.15 -7.57
N PHE A 52 1.54 7.84 -8.70
CA PHE A 52 0.91 9.15 -8.87
C PHE A 52 -0.61 9.05 -8.72
N THR A 53 -1.25 8.13 -9.43
CA THR A 53 -2.70 7.88 -9.36
C THR A 53 -3.11 7.52 -7.93
N SER A 54 -2.36 6.66 -7.25
CA SER A 54 -2.63 6.32 -5.85
C SER A 54 -2.56 7.55 -4.96
N PHE A 55 -1.55 8.41 -5.14
CA PHE A 55 -1.41 9.62 -4.34
C PHE A 55 -2.56 10.61 -4.57
N VAL A 56 -2.88 10.92 -5.83
CA VAL A 56 -3.94 11.88 -6.16
C VAL A 56 -5.33 11.38 -5.76
N THR A 57 -5.55 10.07 -5.70
CA THR A 57 -6.81 9.48 -5.22
C THR A 57 -6.85 9.39 -3.70
N LEU A 58 -5.84 8.80 -3.06
CA LEU A 58 -5.88 8.52 -1.62
C LEU A 58 -5.69 9.77 -0.77
N SER A 59 -4.86 10.74 -1.17
CA SER A 59 -4.58 11.95 -0.37
C SER A 59 -5.84 12.78 -0.06
N PRO A 60 -6.69 13.17 -1.04
CA PRO A 60 -7.90 13.91 -0.73
C PRO A 60 -8.92 13.07 0.05
N ASN A 61 -9.05 11.77 -0.26
CA ASN A 61 -9.97 10.88 0.48
C ASN A 61 -9.57 10.76 1.95
N LEU A 62 -8.29 10.55 2.25
CA LEU A 62 -7.79 10.54 3.63
C LEU A 62 -7.98 11.88 4.33
N SER A 63 -7.77 12.99 3.61
CA SER A 63 -7.98 14.33 4.16
C SER A 63 -9.45 14.55 4.55
N LEU A 64 -10.39 14.12 3.69
CA LEU A 64 -11.82 14.16 3.99
C LEU A 64 -12.21 13.20 5.11
N ALA A 65 -11.68 11.99 5.12
CA ALA A 65 -11.89 11.03 6.20
C ALA A 65 -11.49 11.62 7.55
N PHE A 66 -10.29 12.21 7.66
CA PHE A 66 -9.86 12.89 8.89
C PHE A 66 -10.76 14.08 9.25
N LYS A 67 -11.19 14.87 8.27
CA LYS A 67 -12.13 15.97 8.51
C LYS A 67 -13.45 15.46 9.08
N PHE A 68 -14.06 14.44 8.47
CA PHE A 68 -15.33 13.88 8.94
C PHE A 68 -15.20 13.22 10.31
N LEU A 69 -14.11 12.51 10.58
CA LEU A 69 -13.86 11.93 11.90
C LEU A 69 -13.65 12.99 12.97
N SER A 70 -12.95 14.08 12.65
CA SER A 70 -12.76 15.20 13.57
C SER A 70 -14.07 15.91 13.89
N ASP A 71 -14.99 16.01 12.93
CA ASP A 71 -16.30 16.66 13.13
C ASP A 71 -17.31 15.72 13.82
N ASN A 72 -17.05 14.41 13.86
CA ASN A 72 -17.96 13.39 14.40
C ASN A 72 -17.26 12.54 15.49
N PRO A 73 -17.05 13.08 16.70
CA PRO A 73 -16.29 12.41 17.76
C PRO A 73 -16.89 11.05 18.20
N ASN A 74 -18.20 10.87 18.07
CA ASN A 74 -18.86 9.59 18.38
C ASN A 74 -18.46 8.47 17.40
N VAL A 75 -18.30 8.80 16.11
CA VAL A 75 -17.83 7.86 15.08
C VAL A 75 -16.38 7.49 15.35
N LEU A 76 -15.54 8.49 15.66
CA LEU A 76 -14.14 8.26 16.03
C LEU A 76 -14.01 7.37 17.28
N LYS A 77 -14.87 7.59 18.29
CA LYS A 77 -14.90 6.76 19.50
C LYS A 77 -15.24 5.30 19.16
N THR A 78 -16.27 5.08 18.35
CA THR A 78 -16.69 3.74 17.93
C THR A 78 -15.60 3.02 17.12
N LEU A 79 -14.91 3.74 16.22
CA LEU A 79 -13.75 3.20 15.49
C LEU A 79 -12.65 2.74 16.44
N LYS A 80 -12.30 3.55 17.44
CA LYS A 80 -11.28 3.19 18.43
C LYS A 80 -11.69 1.96 19.23
N GLU A 81 -12.92 1.93 19.73
CA GLU A 81 -13.45 0.79 20.49
C GLU A 81 -13.40 -0.51 19.68
N GLU A 82 -13.79 -0.48 18.40
CA GLU A 82 -13.69 -1.67 17.53
C GLU A 82 -12.23 -2.14 17.36
N ASN A 83 -11.31 -1.21 17.07
CA ASN A 83 -9.90 -1.54 16.85
C ASN A 83 -9.22 -2.06 18.14
N GLU A 84 -9.50 -1.43 19.28
CA GLU A 84 -8.99 -1.86 20.58
C GLU A 84 -9.54 -3.22 20.99
N ALA A 85 -10.82 -3.51 20.73
CA ALA A 85 -11.41 -4.82 21.02
C ALA A 85 -10.70 -5.95 20.26
N ILE A 86 -10.34 -5.74 18.98
CA ILE A 86 -9.54 -6.70 18.22
C ILE A 86 -8.16 -6.90 18.85
N LEU A 87 -7.49 -5.83 19.26
CA LEU A 87 -6.16 -5.93 19.88
C LEU A 87 -6.22 -6.66 21.23
N MET A 88 -7.23 -6.40 22.06
CA MET A 88 -7.39 -7.03 23.38
C MET A 88 -7.76 -8.52 23.31
N ASN A 89 -8.39 -8.97 22.21
CA ASN A 89 -8.76 -10.37 22.02
C ASN A 89 -7.60 -11.26 21.53
N ARG A 90 -6.38 -10.71 21.42
CA ARG A 90 -5.20 -11.47 21.01
C ARG A 90 -4.63 -12.27 22.16
N GLU A 91 -4.21 -13.50 21.85
CA GLU A 91 -3.39 -14.30 22.77
C GLU A 91 -2.01 -13.67 23.01
N ASP A 92 -1.42 -13.08 21.97
CA ASP A 92 -0.16 -12.34 22.03
C ASP A 92 -0.36 -10.88 21.57
N LEU A 93 -0.31 -9.96 22.52
CA LEU A 93 -0.43 -8.51 22.28
C LEU A 93 0.74 -7.93 21.47
N SER A 94 1.88 -8.63 21.40
CA SER A 94 3.05 -8.22 20.62
C SER A 94 3.01 -8.72 19.16
N SER A 95 2.04 -9.57 18.83
CA SER A 95 1.87 -10.11 17.48
C SER A 95 1.49 -9.04 16.46
N ARG A 96 1.89 -9.25 15.20
CA ARG A 96 1.59 -8.32 14.10
C ARG A 96 0.10 -8.36 13.76
N PHE A 97 -0.44 -7.20 13.41
CA PHE A 97 -1.78 -7.10 12.86
C PHE A 97 -1.91 -7.92 11.57
N THR A 98 -2.95 -8.75 11.50
CA THR A 98 -3.15 -9.72 10.42
C THR A 98 -4.23 -9.28 9.44
N TRP A 99 -4.21 -9.88 8.25
CA TRP A 99 -5.25 -9.64 7.23
C TRP A 99 -6.65 -10.11 7.67
N GLN A 100 -6.75 -11.15 8.50
CA GLN A 100 -8.05 -11.61 8.99
C GLN A 100 -8.64 -10.62 9.99
N GLU A 101 -7.80 -10.05 10.86
CA GLU A 101 -8.21 -9.01 11.81
C GLU A 101 -8.66 -7.74 11.08
N TYR A 102 -7.93 -7.30 10.05
CA TYR A 102 -8.34 -6.19 9.20
C TYR A 102 -9.78 -6.39 8.67
N LYS A 103 -10.05 -7.56 8.10
CA LYS A 103 -11.35 -7.87 7.51
C LYS A 103 -12.47 -8.00 8.55
N SER A 104 -12.14 -8.27 9.81
CA SER A 104 -13.14 -8.32 10.89
C SER A 104 -13.54 -6.95 11.43
N LEU A 105 -12.85 -5.86 11.05
CA LEU A 105 -13.22 -4.48 11.43
C LEU A 105 -14.44 -3.97 10.63
N THR A 106 -15.60 -4.53 10.92
CA THR A 106 -16.86 -4.23 10.22
C THR A 106 -17.23 -2.74 10.17
N PHE A 107 -17.11 -2.03 11.29
CA PHE A 107 -17.43 -0.62 11.40
C PHE A 107 -16.40 0.23 10.67
N THR A 108 -15.11 -0.10 10.83
CA THR A 108 -14.03 0.54 10.06
C THR A 108 -14.31 0.42 8.56
N ILE A 109 -14.62 -0.77 8.05
CA ILE A 109 -14.93 -0.99 6.63
C ILE A 109 -16.16 -0.18 6.17
N MET A 110 -17.16 0.00 7.04
CA MET A 110 -18.39 0.74 6.70
C MET A 110 -18.16 2.25 6.54
N VAL A 111 -17.21 2.82 7.29
CA VAL A 111 -16.96 4.28 7.33
C VAL A 111 -15.66 4.69 6.62
N SER A 112 -14.94 3.72 6.04
CA SER A 112 -13.77 3.92 5.16
C SER A 112 -14.21 4.17 3.72
#